data_AF-A0A7S0C7P5-F1
#
_entry.id   AF-A0A7S0C7P5-F1
#
_cell.length_a   1.000
_cell.length_b   1.000
_cell.length_c   1.000
_cell.angle_alpha   90.00
_cell.angle_beta   90.00
_cell.angle_gamma   90.00
#
_symmetry.space_group_name_H-M   'P 1'
#
loop_
_entity.id
_entity.type
_entity.pdbx_description
1 polymer ?
#
loop_
_entity_poly.entity_id
_entity_poly.type
_entity_poly.pdbx_seq_one_letter_code
_entity_poly.pdbx_strand_id
1 'polypeptide(L)'
;GIKDTQEQQAVADYLYCSSNLPGIGEHALSRILSSTTIAHTPMIHRIPNLKVPTVAFLYGDSDWMDIEGGIDVQRKCEEKKRQNSSSSTITPTPSVEVYQIKDAGHLLMLENSEEFNNGVILACGGGNEMSLSSPSLPRKIDPSMWKSNPNQWERRRKKEDNEEDKKTLSSST
;
A
#
# COMPACT_ATOMS: atom_id res chain seq x y z
N GLY A 1 17.45 19.50 -5.00
CA GLY A 1 18.05 19.03 -6.26
C GLY A 1 19.56 19.02 -6.12
N ILE A 2 20.21 17.96 -6.62
CA ILE A 2 21.67 17.79 -6.58
C ILE A 2 22.33 18.95 -7.33
N LYS A 3 23.32 19.63 -6.71
CA LYS A 3 23.97 20.83 -7.27
C LYS A 3 25.32 20.54 -7.94
N ASP A 4 25.94 19.42 -7.59
CA ASP A 4 27.24 19.02 -8.13
C ASP A 4 27.09 18.37 -9.52
N THR A 5 27.96 18.75 -10.45
CA THR A 5 27.88 18.31 -11.85
C THR A 5 28.39 16.89 -12.04
N GLN A 6 29.34 16.42 -11.21
CA GLN A 6 29.79 15.03 -11.27
C GLN A 6 28.75 14.08 -10.69
N GLU A 7 28.12 14.45 -9.57
CA GLU A 7 26.99 13.69 -9.01
C GLU A 7 25.81 13.63 -9.99
N GLN A 8 25.49 14.74 -10.68
CA GLN A 8 24.45 14.74 -11.73
C GLN A 8 24.79 13.78 -12.87
N GLN A 9 26.04 13.79 -13.35
CA GLN A 9 26.48 12.90 -14.43
C GLN A 9 26.46 11.42 -13.99
N ALA A 10 26.93 11.13 -12.77
CA ALA A 10 26.93 9.77 -12.22
C ALA A 10 25.50 9.22 -12.07
N VAL A 11 24.56 10.05 -11.62
CA VAL A 11 23.13 9.68 -11.56
C VAL A 11 22.55 9.46 -12.95
N ALA A 12 22.88 10.32 -13.93
CA ALA A 12 22.43 10.16 -15.31
C ALA A 12 22.96 8.85 -15.94
N ASP A 13 24.25 8.54 -15.75
CA ASP A 13 24.88 7.34 -16.27
C ASP A 13 24.33 6.08 -15.59
N TYR A 14 24.03 6.13 -14.29
CA TYR A 14 23.39 5.05 -13.55
C TYR A 14 21.98 4.76 -14.08
N LEU A 15 21.16 5.80 -14.25
CA LEU A 15 19.81 5.67 -14.82
C LEU A 15 19.87 5.14 -16.25
N TYR A 16 20.76 5.67 -17.09
CA TYR A 16 20.94 5.24 -18.47
C TYR A 16 21.38 3.78 -18.58
N CYS A 17 22.33 3.34 -17.74
CA CYS A 17 22.74 1.93 -17.69
C CYS A 17 21.59 1.05 -17.21
N SER A 18 20.85 1.47 -16.18
CA SER A 18 19.70 0.74 -15.67
C SER A 18 18.59 0.58 -16.72
N SER A 19 18.37 1.59 -17.55
CA SER A 19 17.36 1.59 -18.61
C SER A 19 17.77 0.79 -19.85
N ASN A 20 19.05 0.81 -20.24
CA ASN A 20 19.51 0.16 -21.47
C ASN A 20 19.93 -1.30 -21.32
N LEU A 21 20.06 -1.81 -20.09
CA LEU A 21 20.36 -3.22 -19.90
C LEU A 21 19.16 -4.09 -20.28
N PRO A 22 19.30 -5.04 -21.23
CA PRO A 22 18.18 -5.82 -21.71
C PRO A 22 17.63 -6.74 -20.61
N GLY A 23 16.37 -6.51 -20.23
CA GLY A 23 15.55 -7.49 -19.52
C GLY A 23 15.07 -7.17 -18.10
N ILE A 24 15.23 -5.96 -17.55
CA ILE A 24 14.90 -5.73 -16.14
C ILE A 24 14.29 -4.36 -15.92
N GLY A 25 13.08 -4.29 -15.35
CA GLY A 25 12.45 -3.04 -14.91
C GLY A 25 11.49 -2.40 -15.92
N GLU A 26 11.96 -1.83 -17.03
CA GLU A 26 11.11 -0.96 -17.89
C GLU A 26 9.95 -1.68 -18.56
N HIS A 27 10.12 -2.91 -19.04
CA HIS A 27 9.01 -3.72 -19.56
C HIS A 27 8.00 -4.07 -18.47
N ALA A 28 8.47 -4.30 -17.24
CA ALA A 28 7.60 -4.54 -16.09
C ALA A 28 6.89 -3.24 -15.68
N LEU A 29 7.56 -2.09 -15.70
CA LEU A 29 6.99 -0.77 -15.44
C LEU A 29 5.96 -0.38 -16.50
N SER A 30 6.25 -0.58 -17.78
CA SER A 30 5.31 -0.36 -18.88
C SER A 30 4.05 -1.21 -18.69
N ARG A 31 4.19 -2.46 -18.21
CA ARG A 31 3.05 -3.29 -17.86
C ARG A 31 2.36 -2.77 -16.60
N ILE A 32 3.05 -2.51 -15.50
CA ILE A 32 2.48 -2.01 -14.23
C ILE A 32 1.75 -0.67 -14.42
N LEU A 33 2.30 0.24 -15.22
CA LEU A 33 1.74 1.56 -15.52
C LEU A 33 0.72 1.53 -16.67
N SER A 34 0.55 0.39 -17.34
CA SER A 34 -0.55 0.24 -18.29
C SER A 34 -1.85 0.42 -17.54
N SER A 35 -2.73 1.28 -18.09
CA SER A 35 -4.10 1.50 -17.62
C SER A 35 -4.98 0.24 -17.49
N THR A 36 -4.46 -0.91 -17.89
CA THR A 36 -5.14 -2.21 -17.93
C THR A 36 -4.57 -3.23 -16.94
N THR A 37 -3.61 -2.86 -16.09
CA THR A 37 -2.94 -3.86 -15.24
C THR A 37 -3.69 -4.09 -13.93
N ILE A 38 -4.29 -5.28 -13.85
CA ILE A 38 -4.99 -5.78 -12.67
C ILE A 38 -4.02 -6.57 -11.81
N ALA A 39 -4.11 -6.40 -10.48
CA ALA A 39 -3.36 -7.22 -9.54
C ALA A 39 -3.85 -8.68 -9.61
N HIS A 40 -3.04 -9.56 -10.21
CA HIS A 40 -3.35 -10.98 -10.39
C HIS A 40 -3.67 -11.70 -9.05
N THR A 41 -3.04 -11.29 -7.95
CA THR A 41 -3.25 -11.87 -6.62
C THR A 41 -3.27 -10.79 -5.53
N PRO A 42 -4.40 -10.11 -5.30
CA PRO A 42 -4.45 -8.94 -4.44
C PRO A 42 -4.26 -9.30 -2.96
N MET A 43 -3.55 -8.43 -2.24
CA MET A 43 -3.16 -8.67 -0.84
C MET A 43 -4.35 -8.76 0.12
N ILE A 44 -5.48 -8.14 -0.20
CA ILE A 44 -6.72 -8.16 0.58
C ILE A 44 -7.20 -9.58 0.94
N HIS A 45 -6.99 -10.56 0.06
CA HIS A 45 -7.40 -11.96 0.31
C HIS A 45 -6.30 -12.80 0.98
N ARG A 46 -5.06 -12.31 0.98
CA ARG A 46 -3.89 -13.04 1.50
C ARG A 46 -3.56 -12.69 2.93
N ILE A 47 -3.62 -11.40 3.28
CA ILE A 47 -3.26 -10.90 4.60
C ILE A 47 -4.06 -11.56 5.74
N PRO A 48 -5.39 -11.80 5.60
CA PRO A 48 -6.15 -12.52 6.64
C PRO A 48 -5.68 -13.95 6.91
N ASN A 49 -4.84 -14.53 6.06
CA ASN A 49 -4.29 -15.89 6.19
C ASN A 49 -2.83 -15.89 6.67
N LEU A 50 -2.21 -14.73 6.90
CA LEU A 50 -0.84 -14.65 7.39
C LEU A 50 -0.77 -15.07 8.87
N LYS A 51 0.28 -15.82 9.22
CA LYS A 51 0.55 -16.27 10.59
C LYS A 51 1.50 -15.30 11.32
N VAL A 52 1.15 -14.02 11.33
CA VAL A 52 1.91 -12.95 11.99
C VAL A 52 1.00 -12.22 12.99
N PRO A 53 1.54 -11.63 14.07
CA PRO A 53 0.71 -10.97 15.08
C PRO A 53 0.08 -9.67 14.54
N THR A 54 0.88 -8.84 13.87
CA THR A 54 0.47 -7.51 13.40
C THR A 54 0.99 -7.24 11.99
N VAL A 55 0.20 -6.55 11.19
CA VAL A 55 0.56 -5.98 9.88
C VAL A 55 0.23 -4.50 9.93
N ALA A 56 1.21 -3.65 9.64
CA ALA A 56 1.00 -2.21 9.56
C ALA A 56 1.10 -1.72 8.11
N PHE A 57 0.19 -0.84 7.73
CA PHE A 57 0.27 -0.07 6.50
C PHE A 57 0.57 1.38 6.83
N LEU A 58 1.51 1.98 6.11
CA LEU A 58 1.84 3.39 6.22
C LEU A 58 1.58 4.01 4.84
N TYR A 59 0.81 5.09 4.82
CA TYR A 59 0.44 5.84 3.62
C TYR A 59 0.79 7.31 3.78
N GLY A 60 1.13 7.97 2.68
CA GLY A 60 1.24 9.43 2.64
C GLY A 60 -0.14 10.07 2.54
N ASP A 61 -0.28 11.31 3.02
CA ASP A 61 -1.51 12.09 2.84
C ASP A 61 -1.73 12.56 1.40
N SER A 62 -0.64 12.66 0.64
CA SER A 62 -0.58 13.12 -0.75
C SER A 62 -0.18 11.97 -1.69
N ASP A 63 -0.26 10.72 -1.23
CA ASP A 63 0.04 9.54 -2.04
C ASP A 63 -1.01 9.38 -3.15
N TRP A 64 -0.57 8.91 -4.31
CA TRP A 64 -1.45 8.53 -5.41
C TRP A 64 -2.18 7.21 -5.12
N MET A 65 -1.68 6.41 -4.17
CA MET A 65 -2.33 5.17 -3.74
C MET A 65 -3.42 5.43 -2.67
N ASP A 66 -4.59 4.82 -2.88
CA ASP A 66 -5.72 4.91 -1.97
C ASP A 66 -5.46 4.18 -0.63
N ILE A 67 -5.57 4.92 0.47
CA ILE A 67 -5.54 4.38 1.84
C ILE A 67 -6.67 3.37 2.12
N GLU A 68 -7.76 3.43 1.34
CA GLU A 68 -8.90 2.51 1.41
C GLU A 68 -8.47 1.04 1.32
N GLY A 69 -7.42 0.73 0.56
CA GLY A 69 -6.93 -0.64 0.41
C GLY A 69 -6.48 -1.25 1.75
N GLY A 70 -5.78 -0.48 2.58
CA GLY A 70 -5.38 -0.91 3.92
C GLY A 70 -6.57 -1.06 4.86
N ILE A 71 -7.55 -0.16 4.78
CA ILE A 71 -8.78 -0.20 5.58
C ILE A 71 -9.62 -1.44 5.23
N ASP A 72 -9.74 -1.77 3.94
CA ASP A 72 -10.47 -2.94 3.49
C ASP A 72 -9.80 -4.25 3.95
N VAL A 73 -8.46 -4.29 3.96
CA VAL A 73 -7.69 -5.41 4.55
C VAL A 73 -7.97 -5.52 6.05
N GLN A 74 -7.97 -4.39 6.77
CA GLN A 74 -8.24 -4.36 8.20
C GLN A 74 -9.64 -4.89 8.53
N ARG A 75 -10.67 -4.40 7.83
CA ARG A 75 -12.06 -4.85 7.99
C ARG A 75 -12.18 -6.36 7.74
N LYS A 76 -11.54 -6.86 6.68
CA LYS A 76 -11.59 -8.28 6.34
C LYS A 76 -10.89 -9.17 7.37
N CYS A 77 -9.80 -8.70 7.97
CA CYS A 77 -9.14 -9.40 9.08
C CYS A 77 -10.03 -9.44 10.33
N GLU A 78 -10.71 -8.34 10.65
CA GLU A 78 -11.65 -8.29 11.77
C GLU A 78 -12.87 -9.20 11.57
N GLU A 79 -13.47 -9.20 10.38
CA GLU A 79 -14.57 -10.11 10.01
C GLU A 79 -14.17 -11.57 10.19
N LYS A 80 -12.98 -11.94 9.68
CA LYS A 80 -12.47 -13.31 9.84
C LYS A 80 -12.20 -13.67 11.30
N LYS A 81 -11.68 -12.74 12.11
CA LYS A 81 -11.53 -12.93 13.56
C LYS A 81 -12.88 -13.20 14.23
N ARG A 82 -13.92 -12.43 13.90
CA ARG A 82 -15.29 -12.63 14.44
C ARG A 82 -15.85 -14.01 14.04
N GLN A 83 -15.65 -14.44 12.80
CA GLN A 83 -16.07 -15.77 12.34
C GLN A 83 -15.33 -16.91 13.05
N ASN A 84 -14.01 -16.75 13.26
CA ASN A 84 -13.21 -17.73 13.99
C ASN A 84 -13.63 -17.86 15.45
N SER A 85 -14.11 -16.78 16.10
CA SER A 85 -14.64 -16.85 17.47
C SER A 85 -15.87 -17.76 17.60
N SER A 86 -16.58 -18.03 16.50
CA SER A 86 -17.75 -18.92 16.45
C SER A 86 -17.42 -20.33 15.94
N SER A 87 -16.16 -20.61 15.58
CA SER A 87 -15.72 -21.89 15.00
C SER A 87 -14.73 -22.59 15.95
N SER A 88 -14.78 -23.92 16.01
CA SER A 88 -13.85 -24.74 16.80
C SER A 88 -12.42 -24.73 16.25
N THR A 89 -12.22 -24.26 15.03
CA THR A 89 -10.91 -24.15 14.37
C THR A 89 -10.36 -22.73 14.47
N ILE A 90 -9.40 -22.51 15.36
CA ILE A 90 -8.72 -21.21 15.52
C ILE A 90 -7.71 -21.07 14.36
N THR A 91 -8.05 -20.24 13.36
CA THR A 91 -7.07 -19.79 12.36
C THR A 91 -6.43 -18.48 12.82
N PRO A 92 -5.10 -18.42 13.03
CA PRO A 92 -4.46 -17.17 13.41
C PRO A 92 -4.65 -16.14 12.30
N THR A 93 -5.16 -14.97 12.67
CA THR A 93 -5.44 -13.85 11.76
C THR A 93 -4.76 -12.61 12.35
N PRO A 94 -3.96 -11.86 11.57
CA PRO A 94 -3.19 -10.73 12.09
C PRO A 94 -4.09 -9.57 12.54
N SER A 95 -3.61 -8.76 13.48
CA SER A 95 -4.11 -7.39 13.67
C SER A 95 -3.59 -6.51 12.56
N VAL A 96 -4.43 -5.66 12.00
CA VAL A 96 -4.03 -4.75 10.93
C VAL A 96 -4.16 -3.33 11.44
N GLU A 97 -3.12 -2.54 11.24
CA GLU A 97 -3.09 -1.13 11.61
C GLU A 97 -2.78 -0.29 10.37
N VAL A 98 -3.46 0.84 10.23
CA VAL A 98 -3.26 1.75 9.11
C VAL A 98 -2.88 3.11 9.66
N TYR A 99 -1.76 3.64 9.18
CA TYR A 99 -1.20 4.92 9.57
C TYR A 99 -1.08 5.83 8.35
N GLN A 100 -1.38 7.11 8.54
CA GLN A 100 -1.21 8.16 7.55
C GLN A 100 -0.13 9.12 8.04
N ILE A 101 0.83 9.42 7.17
CA ILE A 101 1.95 10.33 7.38
C ILE A 101 1.62 11.66 6.68
N LYS A 102 1.79 12.77 7.39
CA LYS A 102 1.54 14.10 6.84
C LYS A 102 2.64 14.58 5.91
N ASP A 103 2.28 15.48 5.00
CA ASP A 103 3.20 16.15 4.09
C ASP A 103 4.11 15.15 3.31
N ALA A 104 3.53 14.01 2.95
CA ALA A 104 4.24 12.92 2.28
C ALA A 104 3.36 12.27 1.21
N GLY A 105 3.97 11.93 0.07
CA GLY A 105 3.42 11.12 -0.99
C GLY A 105 3.82 9.66 -0.86
N HIS A 106 4.29 9.05 -1.96
CA HIS A 106 4.61 7.63 -2.00
C HIS A 106 5.95 7.27 -1.31
N LEU A 107 6.90 8.20 -1.32
CA LEU A 107 8.25 7.98 -0.79
C LEU A 107 8.39 8.59 0.61
N LEU A 108 7.61 8.02 1.54
CA LEU A 108 7.45 8.47 2.93
C LEU A 108 8.78 8.82 3.62
N MET A 109 9.77 7.94 3.46
CA MET A 109 11.09 8.07 4.08
C MET A 109 11.93 9.24 3.54
N LEU A 110 11.64 9.73 2.33
CA LEU A 110 12.33 10.88 1.73
C LEU A 110 11.61 12.20 2.03
N GLU A 111 10.29 12.15 2.12
CA GLU A 111 9.45 13.35 2.25
C GLU A 111 9.21 13.73 3.72
N ASN A 112 8.94 12.76 4.59
CA ASN A 112 8.78 12.98 6.03
C ASN A 112 9.37 11.80 6.81
N SER A 113 10.71 11.80 6.91
CA SER A 113 11.48 10.74 7.57
C SER A 113 11.21 10.65 9.08
N GLU A 114 10.92 11.77 9.73
CA GLU A 114 10.67 11.83 11.17
C GLU A 114 9.38 11.08 11.55
N GLU A 115 8.26 11.45 10.92
CA GLU A 115 6.95 10.84 11.19
C GLU A 115 6.89 9.39 10.66
N PHE A 116 7.59 9.10 9.56
CA PHE A 116 7.78 7.73 9.07
C PHE A 116 8.51 6.84 10.08
N ASN A 117 9.65 7.29 10.62
CA ASN A 117 10.40 6.54 11.61
C ASN A 117 9.58 6.30 12.88
N ASN A 118 8.84 7.32 13.33
CA ASN A 118 7.92 7.20 14.46
C ASN A 118 6.84 6.15 14.17
N GLY A 119 6.28 6.12 12.96
CA GLY A 119 5.30 5.11 12.53
C GLY A 119 5.83 3.68 12.52
N VAL A 120 7.07 3.49 12.07
CA VAL A 120 7.72 2.18 12.11
C VAL A 120 7.89 1.69 13.54
N ILE A 121 8.36 2.55 14.45
CA ILE A 121 8.56 2.18 15.85
C ILE A 121 7.22 1.87 16.54
N LEU A 122 6.17 2.66 16.26
CA LEU A 122 4.82 2.41 16.74
C LEU A 122 4.28 1.06 16.26
N ALA A 123 4.43 0.76 14.97
CA ALA A 123 4.01 -0.50 14.37
C ALA A 123 4.75 -1.72 14.97
N CYS A 124 6.00 -1.52 15.42
CA CYS A 124 6.78 -2.54 16.12
C CYS A 124 6.45 -2.69 17.61
N GLY A 125 5.53 -1.89 18.16
CA GLY A 125 5.10 -1.96 19.56
C GLY A 125 5.89 -1.04 20.51
N GLY A 126 6.70 -0.11 20.00
CA GLY A 126 7.48 0.85 20.80
C GLY A 126 6.70 2.06 21.32
N GLY A 127 5.36 2.06 21.25
CA GLY A 127 4.54 3.25 21.50
C GLY A 127 4.58 3.81 22.92
N ASN A 128 4.97 3.01 23.92
CA ASN A 128 5.09 3.49 25.31
C ASN A 128 6.27 4.46 25.52
N GLU A 129 7.30 4.40 24.68
CA GLU A 129 8.49 5.28 24.79
C GLU A 129 8.34 6.58 23.97
N MET A 130 7.47 6.58 22.96
CA MET A 130 7.40 7.63 21.94
C MET A 130 6.53 8.83 22.30
N SER A 131 5.56 8.67 23.21
CA SER A 131 4.66 9.75 23.67
C SER A 131 5.38 10.91 24.38
N LEU A 132 6.67 10.77 24.70
CA LEU A 132 7.41 11.71 25.55
C LEU A 132 8.44 12.57 24.79
N SER A 133 8.79 12.23 23.54
CA SER A 133 9.96 12.85 22.87
C SER A 133 9.76 13.29 21.42
N SER A 134 8.75 12.80 20.69
CA SER A 134 8.61 13.09 19.25
C SER A 134 7.57 14.18 18.96
N PRO A 135 7.90 15.24 18.18
CA PRO A 135 6.99 16.34 17.85
C PRO A 135 5.93 15.97 16.79
N SER A 136 6.15 14.94 15.96
CA SER A 136 5.25 14.51 14.89
C SER A 136 4.96 13.01 14.95
N LEU A 137 3.71 12.65 15.26
CA LEU A 137 3.24 11.26 15.27
C LEU A 137 2.34 10.99 14.06
N PRO A 138 2.49 9.83 13.40
CA PRO A 138 1.60 9.45 12.32
C PRO A 138 0.19 9.24 12.81
N ARG A 139 -0.77 9.63 11.98
CA ARG A 139 -2.18 9.51 12.29
C ARG A 139 -2.64 8.08 12.08
N LYS A 140 -3.04 7.40 13.15
CA LYS A 140 -3.74 6.11 13.05
C LYS A 140 -5.14 6.31 12.48
N ILE A 141 -5.48 5.55 11.44
CA ILE A 141 -6.79 5.61 10.80
C ILE A 141 -7.72 4.59 11.45
N ASP A 142 -8.88 5.08 11.87
CA ASP A 142 -9.97 4.24 12.37
C ASP A 142 -10.84 3.78 11.19
N PRO A 143 -11.10 2.47 11.03
CA PRO A 143 -12.01 1.94 10.00
C PRO A 143 -13.39 2.59 9.98
N SER A 144 -13.87 3.09 11.12
CA SER A 144 -15.19 3.72 11.26
C SER A 144 -15.26 5.12 10.63
N MET A 145 -14.12 5.81 10.50
CA MET A 145 -14.06 7.12 9.84
C MET A 145 -14.33 7.02 8.35
N TRP A 146 -14.09 5.85 7.74
CA TRP A 146 -14.27 5.66 6.31
C TRP A 146 -15.52 4.84 6.02
N LYS A 147 -16.55 5.50 5.50
CA LYS A 147 -17.77 4.86 5.00
C LYS A 147 -17.50 4.20 3.65
N SER A 148 -16.64 3.17 3.60
CA SER A 148 -16.54 2.35 2.39
C SER A 148 -17.90 1.69 2.19
N ASN A 149 -18.43 1.75 0.97
CA ASN A 149 -19.44 0.80 0.58
C ASN A 149 -18.75 -0.58 0.53
N PRO A 150 -19.16 -1.61 1.29
CA PRO A 150 -18.39 -2.86 1.42
C PRO A 150 -18.08 -3.57 0.09
N ASN A 151 -18.82 -3.22 -0.97
CA ASN A 151 -18.62 -3.74 -2.33
C ASN A 151 -17.94 -2.71 -3.26
N GLN A 152 -17.35 -1.62 -2.76
CA GLN A 152 -16.74 -0.57 -3.59
C GLN A 152 -15.56 -1.12 -4.40
N TRP A 153 -14.67 -1.89 -3.77
CA TRP A 153 -13.56 -2.56 -4.46
C TRP A 153 -14.05 -3.66 -5.43
N GLU A 154 -15.10 -4.41 -5.09
CA GLU A 154 -15.72 -5.39 -6.00
C GLU A 154 -16.39 -4.71 -7.20
N ARG A 155 -17.01 -3.56 -6.98
CA ARG A 155 -17.59 -2.74 -8.04
C ARG A 155 -16.52 -2.09 -8.91
N ARG A 156 -15.40 -1.63 -8.33
CA ARG A 156 -14.22 -1.15 -9.09
C ARG A 156 -13.72 -2.28 -9.98
N ARG A 157 -13.45 -3.46 -9.42
CA ARG A 157 -13.07 -4.66 -10.18
C ARG A 157 -14.07 -5.00 -11.29
N LYS A 158 -15.37 -5.13 -10.97
CA LYS A 158 -16.40 -5.45 -11.99
C LYS A 158 -16.54 -4.37 -13.07
N LYS A 159 -16.33 -3.10 -12.73
CA LYS A 159 -16.39 -1.99 -13.67
C LYS A 159 -15.18 -2.01 -14.60
N GLU A 160 -14.01 -2.35 -14.07
CA GLU A 160 -12.75 -2.50 -14.78
C GLU A 160 -12.75 -3.76 -15.68
N ASP A 161 -13.25 -4.90 -15.20
CA ASP A 161 -13.44 -6.15 -15.99
C ASP A 161 -14.36 -5.90 -17.21
N ASN A 162 -15.46 -5.16 -17.02
CA ASN A 162 -16.40 -4.79 -18.10
C ASN A 162 -15.79 -3.81 -19.13
N GLU A 163 -14.73 -3.08 -18.76
CA GLU A 163 -14.05 -2.14 -19.65
C GLU A 163 -12.97 -2.85 -20.48
N GLU A 164 -12.37 -3.90 -19.93
CA GLU A 164 -11.46 -4.84 -20.62
C GLU A 164 -12.20 -5.66 -21.70
N ASP A 165 -13.38 -6.18 -21.39
CA ASP A 165 -14.25 -6.87 -22.37
C ASP A 165 -14.63 -5.96 -23.55
N LYS A 166 -14.84 -4.66 -23.31
CA LYS A 166 -15.16 -3.70 -24.38
C LYS A 166 -13.95 -3.36 -25.25
N LYS A 167 -12.75 -3.26 -24.66
CA LYS A 167 -11.50 -3.00 -25.39
C LYS A 167 -11.10 -4.17 -26.26
N THR A 168 -11.19 -5.40 -25.74
CA THR A 168 -10.87 -6.63 -26.49
C THR A 168 -11.78 -6.82 -27.71
N LEU A 169 -13.09 -6.54 -27.56
CA LEU A 169 -14.03 -6.52 -28.70
C LEU A 169 -13.69 -5.45 -29.75
N SER A 170 -13.26 -4.25 -29.34
CA SER A 170 -12.91 -3.17 -30.28
C SER A 170 -11.60 -3.37 -31.04
N SER A 171 -10.69 -4.20 -30.51
CA SER A 171 -9.39 -4.51 -31.12
C SER A 171 -9.41 -5.71 -32.09
N SER A 172 -10.57 -6.36 -32.22
CA SER A 172 -10.79 -7.55 -33.07
C SER A 172 -11.60 -7.26 -34.34
N THR A 173 -11.81 -5.98 -34.68
CA THR A 173 -12.42 -5.46 -35.91
C THR A 173 -11.48 -4.47 -36.55
#